data_AF-A0A0N4XQM3-F1
#
_entry.id   AF-A0A0N4XQM3-F1
#
_cell.length_a   1.000
_cell.length_b   1.000
_cell.length_c   1.000
_cell.angle_alpha   90.00
_cell.angle_beta   90.00
_cell.angle_gamma   90.00
#
_symmetry.space_group_name_H-M   'P 1'
#
loop_
_entity.id
_entity.type
_entity.pdbx_description
1 polymer ?
#
loop_
_entity_poly.entity_id
_entity_poly.type
_entity_poly.pdbx_seq_one_letter_code
_entity_poly.pdbx_strand_id
1 'polypeptide(L)' 'MLWLSVLLLSCFTASALDNGLARTPPMGWMSWTAFYCQMDCVKFPKACINENLYMEMADALGEYSRK' A
#
# COMPACT_ATOMS: atom_id res chain seq x y z
N MET A 1 36.54 22.92 -0.15
CA MET A 1 35.35 23.76 0.13
C MET A 1 34.25 23.58 -0.93
N LEU A 2 34.54 23.60 -2.24
CA LEU A 2 33.52 23.46 -3.30
C LEU A 2 32.72 22.14 -3.28
N TRP A 3 33.37 21.03 -2.93
CA TRP A 3 32.73 19.71 -2.84
C TRP A 3 31.77 19.58 -1.66
N LEU A 4 32.07 20.24 -0.54
CA LEU A 4 31.17 20.29 0.62
C LEU A 4 29.90 21.07 0.27
N SER A 5 30.03 22.20 -0.43
CA SER A 5 28.88 22.98 -0.89
C SER A 5 28.01 22.23 -1.89
N VAL A 6 28.59 21.43 -2.79
CA VAL A 6 27.84 20.58 -3.73
C VAL A 6 27.08 19.47 -2.99
N LEU A 7 27.69 18.83 -1.99
CA LEU A 7 27.05 17.83 -1.13
C LEU A 7 25.93 18.42 -0.26
N LEU A 8 26.09 19.66 0.20
CA LEU A 8 25.06 20.37 0.96
C LEU A 8 23.87 20.77 0.08
N LEU A 9 24.09 21.23 -1.16
CA LEU A 9 23.00 21.57 -2.08
C LEU A 9 22.21 20.34 -2.56
N SER A 10 22.84 19.17 -2.69
CA SER A 10 22.15 17.94 -3.14
C SER A 10 21.25 17.32 -2.06
N CYS A 11 21.37 17.73 -0.80
CA CYS A 11 20.60 17.18 0.32
C CYS A 11 19.15 17.71 0.40
N PHE A 12 18.83 18.80 -0.30
CA PHE A 12 17.55 19.53 -0.14
C PHE A 12 16.49 19.25 -1.21
N THR A 13 16.66 18.25 -2.08
CA THR A 13 15.74 18.05 -3.21
C THR A 13 14.49 17.22 -2.89
N ALA A 14 14.31 16.78 -1.63
CA ALA A 14 13.11 16.04 -1.22
C ALA A 14 12.06 16.97 -0.60
N SER A 15 10.91 17.10 -1.26
CA SER A 15 9.71 17.73 -0.69
C SER A 15 8.70 16.64 -0.31
N ALA A 16 8.19 16.70 0.91
CA ALA A 16 7.12 15.80 1.36
C ALA A 16 5.74 16.36 1.01
N LEU A 17 4.77 15.47 0.79
CA LEU A 17 3.37 15.84 0.58
C LEU A 17 2.71 16.19 1.92
N ASP A 18 2.35 17.47 2.13
CA ASP A 18 1.72 17.95 3.37
C ASP A 18 0.18 18.00 3.26
N ASN A 19 -0.45 16.83 3.15
CA ASN A 19 -1.91 16.68 3.08
C ASN A 19 -2.55 16.13 4.36
N GLY A 20 -1.78 16.06 5.46
CA GLY A 20 -2.23 15.53 6.74
C GLY A 20 -2.28 14.00 6.85
N LEU A 21 -2.04 13.26 5.76
CA LEU A 21 -2.03 11.79 5.75
C LEU A 21 -0.62 11.22 6.02
N ALA A 22 -0.55 9.91 6.25
CA ALA A 22 0.70 9.15 6.42
C ALA A 22 1.67 9.74 7.46
N ARG A 23 1.14 10.36 8.54
CA ARG A 23 1.95 10.86 9.67
C ARG A 23 2.67 9.74 10.41
N THR A 24 2.12 8.53 10.37
CA THR A 24 2.79 7.26 10.68
C THR A 24 2.75 6.37 9.44
N PRO A 25 3.64 5.36 9.32
CA PRO A 25 3.56 4.40 8.24
C PRO A 25 2.14 3.80 8.13
N PRO A 26 1.53 3.76 6.93
CA PRO A 26 0.19 3.21 6.76
C PRO A 26 0.19 1.70 7.04
N MET A 27 -0.79 1.23 7.79
CA MET A 27 -1.01 -0.20 8.06
C MET A 27 -2.29 -0.63 7.36
N GLY A 28 -2.28 -1.80 6.74
CA GLY A 28 -3.43 -2.32 5.99
C GLY A 28 -3.10 -3.59 5.23
N TRP A 29 -3.87 -3.84 4.18
CA TRP A 29 -3.74 -5.01 3.32
C TRP A 29 -3.69 -4.61 1.85
N MET A 30 -2.95 -5.37 1.03
CA MET A 30 -2.77 -5.13 -0.41
C MET A 30 -2.98 -6.40 -1.21
N SER A 31 -3.92 -6.37 -2.17
CA SER A 31 -4.25 -7.54 -2.99
C SER A 31 -3.09 -8.00 -3.87
N TRP A 32 -2.34 -7.05 -4.44
CA TRP A 32 -1.33 -7.32 -5.45
C TRP A 32 -0.27 -8.35 -5.02
N THR A 33 0.20 -8.27 -3.78
CA THR A 33 1.29 -9.12 -3.28
C THR A 33 0.89 -10.57 -3.07
N ALA A 34 -0.41 -10.87 -2.98
CA ALA A 34 -0.93 -12.22 -2.74
C ALA A 34 -1.70 -12.79 -3.95
N PHE A 35 -2.44 -11.94 -4.67
CA PHE A 35 -3.38 -12.35 -5.73
C PHE A 35 -2.95 -11.88 -7.13
N TYR A 36 -1.96 -10.99 -7.22
CA TYR A 36 -1.45 -10.44 -8.48
C TYR A 36 -2.57 -9.85 -9.36
N CYS A 37 -2.54 -10.15 -10.66
CA CYS A 37 -3.53 -9.77 -11.66
C CYS A 37 -4.44 -10.96 -12.03
N GLN A 38 -4.87 -11.77 -11.06
CA GLN A 38 -5.72 -12.92 -11.36
C GLN A 38 -7.12 -12.45 -11.80
N MET A 39 -7.48 -12.65 -13.07
CA MET A 39 -8.77 -12.21 -13.63
C MET A 39 -9.71 -13.38 -13.99
N ASP A 40 -9.21 -14.62 -14.01
CA ASP A 40 -10.03 -15.79 -14.33
C ASP A 40 -10.84 -16.23 -13.11
N CYS A 41 -11.99 -15.61 -12.93
CA CYS A 41 -12.91 -15.91 -11.83
C CYS A 41 -13.65 -17.24 -11.97
N VAL A 42 -13.70 -17.82 -13.17
CA VAL A 42 -14.33 -19.15 -13.35
C VAL A 42 -13.40 -20.22 -12.78
N LYS A 43 -12.10 -20.11 -13.09
CA LYS A 43 -11.08 -21.03 -12.59
C LYS A 43 -10.66 -20.74 -11.15
N PHE A 44 -10.66 -19.47 -10.75
CA PHE A 44 -10.19 -19.01 -9.44
C PHE A 44 -11.23 -18.13 -8.71
N PRO A 45 -12.41 -18.67 -8.35
CA PRO A 45 -13.53 -17.88 -7.83
C PRO A 45 -13.25 -17.17 -6.51
N LYS A 46 -12.24 -17.63 -5.74
CA LYS A 46 -11.82 -17.08 -4.44
C LYS A 46 -10.51 -16.29 -4.48
N ALA A 47 -9.84 -16.24 -5.62
CA ALA A 47 -8.54 -15.60 -5.75
C ALA A 47 -8.47 -14.59 -6.92
N CYS A 48 -9.51 -14.52 -7.76
CA CYS A 48 -9.58 -13.48 -8.77
C CYS A 48 -9.89 -12.12 -8.17
N ILE A 49 -9.39 -11.06 -8.80
CA ILE A 49 -9.62 -9.67 -8.44
C ILE A 49 -11.08 -9.31 -8.81
N ASN A 50 -11.97 -9.43 -7.83
CA ASN A 50 -13.37 -9.05 -7.93
C ASN A 50 -13.87 -8.47 -6.59
N GLU A 51 -15.10 -7.94 -6.56
CA GLU A 51 -15.69 -7.36 -5.36
C GLU A 51 -15.77 -8.33 -4.17
N ASN A 52 -16.04 -9.62 -4.42
CA ASN A 52 -16.18 -10.63 -3.37
C ASN A 52 -14.86 -10.82 -2.61
N LEU A 53 -13.72 -10.84 -3.31
CA LEU A 53 -12.40 -10.92 -2.69
C LEU A 53 -12.18 -9.74 -1.72
N TYR A 54 -12.50 -8.51 -2.13
CA TYR A 54 -12.30 -7.34 -1.28
C TYR A 54 -13.26 -7.29 -0.10
N MET A 55 -14.52 -7.71 -0.27
CA MET A 55 -15.49 -7.83 0.83
C MET A 55 -15.02 -8.86 1.87
N GLU A 56 -14.61 -10.05 1.45
CA GLU A 56 -14.12 -11.10 2.35
C GLU A 56 -12.88 -10.65 3.15
N MET A 57 -11.94 -9.92 2.53
CA MET A 57 -10.76 -9.40 3.23
C MET A 57 -11.11 -8.26 4.20
N ALA A 58 -12.09 -7.41 3.85
CA ALA A 58 -12.58 -6.35 4.73
C ALA A 58 -13.25 -6.94 5.98
N ASP A 59 -14.09 -7.97 5.81
CA ASP A 59 -14.72 -8.69 6.92
C ASP A 59 -13.67 -9.34 7.82
N ALA A 60 -12.67 -10.02 7.25
CA ALA A 60 -11.58 -10.63 8.02
C ALA A 60 -10.79 -9.60 8.84
N LEU A 61 -10.47 -8.43 8.27
CA LEU A 61 -9.82 -7.33 8.99
C LEU A 61 -10.71 -6.78 10.13
N GLY A 62 -12.01 -6.63 9.88
CA GLY A 62 -12.98 -6.16 10.87
C GLY A 62 -13.20 -7.17 12.01
N GLU A 63 -13.19 -8.47 11.72
CA GLU A 63 -13.24 -9.53 12.71
C GLU A 63 -11.96 -9.61 13.54
N TYR A 64 -10.78 -9.52 12.91
CA TYR A 64 -9.51 -9.49 13.60
C TYR A 64 -9.40 -8.29 14.55
N SER A 65 -9.87 -7.12 14.13
CA SER A 65 -9.82 -5.89 14.94
C SER A 65 -10.80 -5.90 16.13
N ARG A 66 -11.79 -6.80 16.15
CA ARG A 66 -12.77 -6.94 17.24
C ARG A 66 -12.35 -7.98 18.29
N LYS A 67 -11.29 -8.75 18.04
CA LYS A 67 -10.72 -9.68 19.00
C LYS A 67 -9.69 -8.98 19.87
#